data_AF-A0A7W3TEX0-F1
#
_entry.id   AF-A0A7W3TEX0-F1
#
_cell.length_a   1.000
_cell.length_b   1.000
_cell.length_c   1.000
_cell.angle_alpha   90.00
_cell.angle_beta   90.00
_cell.angle_gamma   90.00
#
_symmetry.space_group_name_H-M   'P 1'
#
loop_
_entity.id
_entity.type
_entity.pdbx_description
1 polymer ?
#
loop_
_entity_poly.entity_id
_entity_poly.type
_entity_poly.pdbx_seq_one_letter_code
_entity_poly.pdbx_strand_id
1 'polypeptide(L)'
;IPLPAMAGAPRRGGTPWDGVQRRAIAASPARHLVAVSRGGHGTVHLVDVREPERRVDLALDTPLDEGGRLFLVAAGDGAHLDRRGR
;
A
#
# COMPACT_ATOMS: atom_id res chain seq x y z
N ILE A 1 -10.03 -3.56 8.71
CA ILE A 1 -9.97 -4.79 7.89
C ILE A 1 -8.66 -5.53 8.07
N PRO A 2 -8.68 -6.88 8.16
CA PRO A 2 -7.46 -7.67 8.09
C PRO A 2 -6.92 -7.68 6.65
N LEU A 3 -5.62 -7.45 6.50
CA LEU A 3 -4.94 -7.62 5.22
C LEU A 3 -4.40 -9.06 5.11
N PRO A 4 -4.36 -9.66 3.91
CA PRO A 4 -3.78 -10.99 3.72
C PRO A 4 -2.34 -11.05 4.22
N ALA A 5 -1.91 -12.18 4.80
CA ALA A 5 -0.54 -12.35 5.25
C ALA A 5 0.47 -12.22 4.10
N MET A 6 1.68 -11.73 4.42
CA MET A 6 2.81 -11.73 3.48
C MET A 6 3.56 -13.06 3.62
N ALA A 7 3.85 -13.73 2.50
CA ALA A 7 4.61 -14.97 2.49
C ALA A 7 6.03 -14.79 3.08
N GLY A 8 6.66 -13.66 2.79
CA GLY A 8 7.97 -13.26 3.28
C GLY A 8 7.93 -12.25 4.42
N ALA A 9 6.91 -12.28 5.29
CA ALA A 9 6.80 -11.31 6.38
C ALA A 9 8.04 -11.29 7.30
N PRO A 10 8.40 -10.12 7.89
CA PRO A 10 9.45 -10.04 8.92
C PRO A 10 9.16 -11.00 10.08
N ARG A 11 10.19 -11.69 10.55
CA ARG A 11 10.09 -12.67 11.65
C ARG A 11 10.88 -12.20 12.86
N ARG A 12 10.41 -12.56 14.04
CA ARG A 12 11.09 -12.24 15.30
C ARG A 12 12.48 -12.88 15.32
N GLY A 13 13.50 -12.12 15.70
CA GLY A 13 14.89 -12.58 15.74
C GLY A 13 15.60 -12.58 14.38
N GLY A 14 14.92 -12.19 13.29
CA GLY A 14 15.54 -11.95 11.99
C GLY A 14 15.76 -10.46 11.73
N THR A 15 16.71 -10.14 10.85
CA THR A 15 16.96 -8.77 10.40
C THR A 15 15.78 -8.27 9.55
N PRO A 16 15.09 -7.18 9.93
CA PRO A 16 13.80 -6.81 9.32
C PRO A 16 13.92 -6.09 7.97
N TRP A 17 15.11 -6.08 7.37
CA TRP A 17 15.34 -5.46 6.07
C TRP A 17 15.98 -6.39 5.03
N ASP A 18 16.48 -7.57 5.39
CA ASP A 18 17.17 -8.43 4.41
C ASP A 18 16.24 -9.56 3.93
N GLY A 19 15.94 -9.57 2.62
CA GLY A 19 15.12 -10.60 1.98
C GLY A 19 13.68 -10.73 2.50
N VAL A 20 13.15 -9.69 3.16
CA VAL A 20 11.80 -9.70 3.74
C VAL A 20 10.82 -8.82 2.95
N GLN A 21 9.59 -9.29 2.83
CA GLN A 21 8.50 -8.54 2.24
C GLN A 21 8.05 -7.41 3.16
N ARG A 22 7.76 -6.24 2.57
CA ARG A 22 7.25 -5.05 3.25
C ARG A 22 6.03 -4.49 2.53
N ARG A 23 5.35 -3.56 3.19
CA ARG A 23 4.24 -2.80 2.61
C ARG A 23 4.61 -1.34 2.53
N ALA A 24 4.22 -0.72 1.42
CA ALA A 24 4.08 0.71 1.31
C ALA A 24 2.61 1.06 1.53
N ILE A 25 2.38 2.26 2.06
CA ILE A 25 1.06 2.83 2.28
C ILE A 25 1.08 4.24 1.70
N ALA A 26 0.04 4.61 0.95
CA ALA A 26 -0.20 5.97 0.50
C ALA A 26 -1.66 6.34 0.76
N ALA A 27 -1.89 7.53 1.32
CA ALA A 27 -3.22 8.08 1.54
C ALA A 27 -3.45 9.27 0.59
N SER A 28 -4.69 9.44 0.13
CA SER A 28 -5.07 10.64 -0.61
C SER A 28 -5.27 11.79 0.39
N PRO A 29 -4.73 12.99 0.12
CA PRO A 29 -4.85 14.14 1.04
C PRO A 29 -6.25 14.76 1.04
N ALA A 30 -7.08 14.52 0.02
CA ALA A 30 -8.42 15.10 -0.07
C ALA A 30 -9.54 14.09 -0.33
N ARG A 31 -9.24 12.79 -0.39
CA ARG A 31 -10.22 11.71 -0.49
C ARG A 31 -10.02 10.72 0.64
N HIS A 32 -11.07 9.95 0.92
CA HIS A 32 -11.05 8.90 1.93
C HIS A 32 -10.37 7.62 1.43
N LEU A 33 -9.34 7.73 0.59
CA LEU A 33 -8.71 6.57 -0.05
C LEU A 33 -7.33 6.29 0.54
N VAL A 34 -7.06 5.02 0.80
CA VAL A 34 -5.75 4.50 1.21
C VAL A 34 -5.37 3.35 0.30
N ALA A 35 -4.16 3.42 -0.28
CA ALA A 35 -3.54 2.35 -1.06
C ALA A 35 -2.49 1.64 -0.20
N VAL A 36 -2.50 0.31 -0.20
CA VAL A 36 -1.56 -0.53 0.56
C VAL A 36 -1.01 -1.63 -0.32
N SER A 37 0.30 -1.74 -0.48
CA SER A 37 0.87 -2.88 -1.21
C SER A 37 0.77 -4.19 -0.40
N ARG A 38 0.63 -5.32 -1.10
CA ARG A 38 0.53 -6.66 -0.50
C ARG A 38 1.89 -7.25 -0.14
N GLY A 39 3.00 -6.59 -0.50
CA GLY A 39 4.37 -7.06 -0.26
C GLY A 39 4.70 -8.32 -1.05
N GLY A 40 5.40 -8.16 -2.19
CA GLY A 40 5.88 -9.26 -3.05
C GLY A 40 4.86 -9.92 -3.97
N HIS A 41 3.55 -9.70 -3.76
CA HIS A 41 2.49 -10.38 -4.51
C HIS A 41 1.96 -9.57 -5.71
N GLY A 42 2.66 -8.51 -6.13
CA GLY A 42 2.21 -7.66 -7.26
C GLY A 42 0.77 -7.15 -7.10
N THR A 43 0.34 -6.84 -5.88
CA THR A 43 -1.04 -6.39 -5.60
C THR A 43 -1.01 -5.14 -4.74
N VAL A 44 -1.90 -4.18 -5.04
CA VAL A 44 -2.21 -3.03 -4.21
C VAL A 44 -3.68 -3.09 -3.79
N HIS A 45 -3.93 -3.03 -2.49
CA HIS A 45 -5.27 -2.91 -1.93
C HIS A 45 -5.64 -1.42 -1.86
N LEU A 46 -6.67 -1.02 -2.58
CA LEU A 46 -7.29 0.29 -2.46
C LEU A 46 -8.50 0.21 -1.53
N VAL A 47 -8.53 1.04 -0.50
CA VAL A 47 -9.54 1.02 0.56
C VAL A 47 -10.17 2.40 0.68
N ASP A 48 -11.50 2.49 0.60
CA ASP A 48 -12.22 3.67 1.08
C ASP A 48 -12.38 3.55 2.60
N VAL A 49 -11.80 4.46 3.37
CA VAL A 49 -11.82 4.40 4.84
C VAL A 49 -13.21 4.60 5.42
N ARG A 50 -14.18 5.09 4.64
CA ARG A 50 -15.59 5.17 5.04
C ARG A 50 -16.31 3.83 4.93
N GLU A 51 -15.86 2.96 4.02
CA GLU A 51 -16.42 1.64 3.76
C GLU A 51 -15.28 0.61 3.65
N PRO A 52 -14.49 0.41 4.74
CA PRO A 52 -13.21 -0.27 4.63
C PRO A 52 -13.33 -1.74 4.20
N GLU A 53 -14.49 -2.37 4.42
CA GLU A 53 -14.78 -3.73 3.96
C GLU A 53 -14.86 -3.85 2.42
N ARG A 54 -15.08 -2.75 1.70
CA ARG A 54 -15.14 -2.69 0.22
C ARG A 54 -13.78 -2.37 -0.39
N ARG A 55 -12.78 -3.19 -0.09
CA ARG A 55 -11.46 -3.06 -0.73
C ARG A 55 -11.51 -3.47 -2.21
N VAL A 56 -10.73 -2.79 -3.03
CA VAL A 56 -10.48 -3.14 -4.44
C VAL A 56 -9.01 -3.57 -4.57
N ASP A 57 -8.77 -4.70 -5.24
CA ASP A 57 -7.42 -5.22 -5.46
C ASP A 57 -6.96 -4.85 -6.88
N LEU A 58 -5.85 -4.10 -6.96
CA LEU A 58 -5.19 -3.72 -8.21
C LEU A 58 -3.98 -4.63 -8.44
N ALA A 59 -3.98 -5.38 -9.54
CA ALA A 59 -2.87 -6.26 -9.92
C ALA A 59 -1.79 -5.50 -10.70
N LEU A 60 -0.53 -5.84 -10.45
CA LEU A 60 0.65 -5.37 -11.15
C LEU A 60 1.45 -6.58 -11.64
N ASP A 61 2.11 -6.42 -12.78
CA ASP A 61 2.90 -7.50 -13.41
C ASP A 61 4.27 -7.71 -12.75
N THR A 62 4.60 -6.90 -11.74
CA THR A 62 5.88 -6.95 -11.03
C THR A 62 5.68 -7.23 -9.54
N PRO A 63 6.54 -8.05 -8.92
CA PRO A 63 6.58 -8.18 -7.46
C PRO A 63 6.80 -6.84 -6.75
N LEU A 64 6.31 -6.74 -5.52
CA LEU A 64 6.45 -5.56 -4.65
C LEU A 64 7.17 -5.94 -3.35
N ASP A 65 8.24 -6.73 -3.39
CA ASP A 65 8.84 -7.33 -2.19
C ASP A 65 9.24 -6.27 -1.16
N GLU A 66 9.89 -5.21 -1.59
CA GLU A 66 10.27 -4.08 -0.72
C GLU A 66 9.10 -3.11 -0.43
N GLY A 67 7.86 -3.51 -0.74
CA GLY A 67 6.65 -2.68 -0.69
C GLY A 67 6.48 -1.74 -1.88
N GLY A 68 7.54 -1.42 -2.61
CA GLY A 68 7.56 -0.46 -3.71
C GLY A 68 7.46 0.99 -3.23
N ARG A 69 7.33 1.94 -4.17
CA ARG A 69 7.00 3.34 -3.87
C ARG A 69 5.57 3.58 -4.30
N LEU A 70 4.70 3.95 -3.36
CA LEU A 70 3.31 4.27 -3.65
C LEU A 70 3.09 5.78 -3.56
N PHE A 71 2.36 6.29 -4.54
CA PHE A 71 1.77 7.62 -4.53
C PHE A 71 0.30 7.44 -4.90
N LEU A 72 -0.59 8.10 -4.16
CA LEU A 72 -2.01 8.04 -4.43
C LEU A 72 -2.48 9.42 -4.88
N VAL A 73 -2.95 9.48 -6.12
CA VAL A 73 -3.54 10.67 -6.72
C VAL A 73 -4.91 10.29 -7.24
N ALA A 74 -5.92 11.01 -6.79
CA ALA A 74 -7.29 10.90 -7.25
C ALA A 74 -7.70 12.21 -7.95
N ALA A 75 -8.64 12.12 -8.90
CA ALA A 75 -9.10 13.30 -9.62
C ALA A 75 -9.63 14.38 -8.65
N GLY A 76 -9.07 15.58 -8.78
CA GLY A 76 -9.42 16.73 -7.95
C GLY A 76 -9.00 16.62 -6.48
N ASP A 77 -8.10 15.71 -6.12
CA ASP A 77 -7.67 15.54 -4.73
C ASP A 77 -6.51 16.44 -4.30
N GLY A 78 -5.98 17.25 -5.22
CA GLY A 78 -4.89 18.18 -4.94
C GLY A 78 -3.55 17.51 -4.60
N ALA A 79 -3.43 16.17 -4.68
CA ALA A 79 -2.20 15.45 -4.29
C ALA A 79 -0.98 15.87 -5.12
N HIS A 80 -1.19 16.26 -6.37
CA HIS A 80 -0.13 16.81 -7.25
C HIS A 80 0.43 18.16 -6.77
N LEU A 81 -0.29 18.89 -5.90
CA LEU A 81 0.16 20.14 -5.28
C LEU A 81 0.82 19.90 -3.93
N ASP A 82 0.60 18.72 -3.33
CA ASP A 82 1.16 18.37 -2.04
C ASP A 82 2.62 17.91 -2.18
N ARG A 83 3.52 18.90 -2.00
CA ARG A 83 4.97 18.66 -2.00
C ARG A 83 5.49 18.04 -0.70
N ARG A 84 4.65 17.90 0.32
CA ARG A 84 5.04 17.51 1.69
C ARG A 84 4.52 16.14 2.11
N GLY A 85 3.58 15.55 1.37
CA GLY A 85 2.95 14.27 1.74
C GLY A 85 2.08 14.39 2.99
N ARG A 86 1.32 15.48 3.11
CA ARG A 86 0.46 15.80 4.27
C ARG A 86 -1.02 15.58 3.98
#